data_AF-A0A0D4BXQ5-F1
#
_entry.id   AF-A0A0D4BXQ5-F1
#
_cell.length_a   1.000
_cell.length_b   1.000
_cell.length_c   1.000
_cell.angle_alpha   90.00
_cell.angle_beta   90.00
_cell.angle_gamma   90.00
#
_symmetry.space_group_name_H-M   'P 1'
#
loop_
_entity.id
_entity.type
_entity.pdbx_description
1 polymer ?
#
loop_
_entity_poly.entity_id
_entity_poly.type
_entity_poly.pdbx_seq_one_letter_code
_entity_poly.pdbx_strand_id
1 'polypeptide(L)'
;MYDPKLNGTDDETYSVSEDTLDEYDLTALLEIALEHTEAKRAWGTFSFADIHTYMGADSNSQYGPQMGFSFELEQLLPDMLTPAENYCTPEFWWPEDRSWLVWTDRDLNGTKVFGSAAMIAKIRASEVLETIDWHP
;
A
#
# COMPACT_ATOMS: atom_id res chain seq x y z
N MET A 1 -12.43 37.02 -14.68
CA MET A 1 -13.53 36.34 -15.38
C MET A 1 -13.16 34.87 -15.34
N TYR A 2 -13.86 34.10 -14.51
CA TYR A 2 -13.61 32.68 -14.27
C TYR A 2 -14.29 31.88 -15.38
N ASP A 3 -13.55 31.02 -16.08
CA ASP A 3 -14.09 30.15 -17.13
C ASP A 3 -14.34 28.74 -16.55
N PRO A 4 -15.60 28.29 -16.40
CA PRO A 4 -15.92 27.02 -15.76
C PRO A 4 -15.81 25.80 -16.69
N LYS A 5 -15.21 25.93 -17.90
CA LYS A 5 -15.23 24.87 -18.92
C LYS A 5 -13.88 24.24 -19.28
N LEU A 6 -12.87 24.38 -18.42
CA LEU A 6 -11.63 23.57 -18.51
C LEU A 6 -11.66 22.30 -17.65
N ASN A 7 -12.79 21.96 -17.02
CA ASN A 7 -13.01 20.65 -16.40
C ASN A 7 -13.71 19.75 -17.41
N GLY A 8 -12.95 18.93 -18.13
CA GLY A 8 -13.51 18.08 -19.16
C GLY A 8 -12.50 17.20 -19.84
N THR A 9 -11.74 16.46 -19.02
CA THR A 9 -11.19 15.11 -19.26
C THR A 9 -10.19 14.87 -18.13
N ASP A 10 -10.70 14.75 -16.90
CA ASP A 10 -9.92 14.07 -15.87
C ASP A 10 -9.91 12.62 -16.32
N ASP A 11 -8.87 12.28 -17.08
CA ASP A 11 -8.37 10.92 -17.18
C ASP A 11 -8.21 10.47 -15.72
N GLU A 12 -9.04 9.52 -15.26
CA GLU A 12 -9.05 8.96 -13.90
C GLU A 12 -7.73 8.20 -13.66
N THR A 13 -6.65 8.96 -13.71
CA THR A 13 -5.27 8.53 -13.62
C THR A 13 -4.97 8.42 -12.15
N TYR A 14 -4.61 7.22 -11.75
CA TYR A 14 -4.09 6.91 -10.43
C TYR A 14 -3.06 7.97 -10.02
N SER A 15 -3.38 8.73 -8.96
CA SER A 15 -2.47 9.70 -8.37
C SER A 15 -1.83 9.07 -7.15
N VAL A 16 -0.52 8.82 -7.21
CA VAL A 16 0.29 8.37 -6.07
C VAL A 16 0.10 9.40 -4.95
N SER A 17 -0.51 8.99 -3.84
CA SER A 17 -0.48 9.76 -2.59
C SER A 17 0.81 9.41 -1.85
N GLU A 18 1.30 10.30 -0.97
CA GLU A 18 2.51 10.07 -0.17
C GLU A 18 2.47 8.74 0.64
N ASP A 19 1.27 8.16 0.76
CA ASP A 19 0.94 7.00 1.59
C ASP A 19 0.77 5.72 0.74
N THR A 20 1.23 5.75 -0.52
CA THR A 20 1.05 4.66 -1.49
C THR A 20 2.32 4.34 -2.25
N LEU A 21 2.55 3.05 -2.46
CA LEU A 21 3.40 2.57 -3.55
C LEU A 21 2.70 2.90 -4.86
N ASP A 22 3.43 3.38 -5.86
CA ASP A 22 2.87 3.51 -7.19
C ASP A 22 2.56 2.15 -7.83
N GLU A 23 1.83 2.15 -8.95
CA GLU A 23 1.42 0.93 -9.64
C GLU A 23 2.60 0.01 -9.99
N TYR A 24 3.72 0.56 -10.46
CA TYR A 24 4.87 -0.22 -10.91
C TYR A 24 5.58 -0.86 -9.72
N ASP A 25 5.83 -0.09 -8.67
CA ASP A 25 6.48 -0.58 -7.46
C ASP A 25 5.60 -1.59 -6.72
N LEU A 26 4.29 -1.32 -6.62
CA LEU A 26 3.34 -2.24 -6.01
C LEU A 26 3.25 -3.55 -6.78
N THR A 27 3.19 -3.48 -8.12
CA THR A 27 3.17 -4.68 -8.97
C THR A 27 4.42 -5.52 -8.78
N ALA A 28 5.60 -4.90 -8.90
CA ALA A 28 6.88 -5.60 -8.74
C ALA A 28 7.04 -6.20 -7.34
N LEU A 29 6.61 -5.49 -6.30
CA LEU A 29 6.63 -6.00 -4.93
C LEU A 29 5.68 -7.19 -4.76
N LEU A 30 4.45 -7.09 -5.29
CA LEU A 30 3.44 -8.15 -5.18
C LEU A 30 3.86 -9.43 -5.91
N GLU A 31 4.44 -9.33 -7.10
CA GLU A 31 4.98 -10.47 -7.83
C GLU A 31 5.99 -11.25 -6.97
N ILE A 32 6.93 -10.53 -6.34
CA ILE A 32 7.93 -11.16 -5.46
C ILE A 32 7.26 -11.69 -4.18
N ALA A 33 6.36 -10.94 -3.56
CA ALA A 33 5.71 -11.33 -2.31
C ALA A 33 4.87 -12.60 -2.47
N LEU A 34 4.15 -12.73 -3.59
CA LEU A 34 3.33 -13.90 -3.93
C LEU A 34 4.16 -15.18 -4.12
N GLU A 35 5.40 -15.07 -4.63
CA GLU A 35 6.32 -16.21 -4.74
C GLU A 35 6.83 -16.73 -3.38
N HIS A 36 6.61 -15.96 -2.31
CA HIS A 36 7.17 -16.21 -0.98
C HIS A 36 6.11 -16.48 0.10
N THR A 37 4.86 -16.70 -0.30
CA THR A 37 3.73 -17.06 0.58
C THR A 37 2.92 -18.19 -0.03
N GLU A 38 2.38 -19.08 0.80
CA GLU A 38 1.36 -20.05 0.35
C GLU A 38 -0.06 -19.57 0.70
N ALA A 39 -0.17 -18.53 1.54
CA ALA A 39 -1.44 -17.92 1.87
C ALA A 39 -2.00 -17.16 0.66
N LYS A 40 -3.33 -17.24 0.50
CA LYS A 40 -4.08 -16.47 -0.51
C LYS A 40 -4.65 -15.17 0.03
N ARG A 41 -4.79 -15.10 1.35
CA ARG A 41 -5.34 -13.97 2.07
C ARG A 41 -4.25 -13.26 2.86
N ALA A 42 -4.44 -11.97 2.99
CA ALA A 42 -3.64 -11.11 3.85
C ALA A 42 -4.52 -10.32 4.82
N TRP A 43 -3.86 -9.87 5.87
CA TRP A 43 -4.36 -8.89 6.80
C TRP A 43 -3.73 -7.56 6.47
N GLY A 44 -4.50 -6.49 6.56
CA GLY A 44 -4.04 -5.11 6.44
C GLY A 44 -4.55 -4.27 7.61
N THR A 45 -3.79 -3.25 7.99
CA THR A 45 -4.24 -2.19 8.89
C THR A 45 -3.95 -0.85 8.25
N PHE A 46 -4.89 0.08 8.35
CA PHE A 46 -4.62 1.48 8.02
C PHE A 46 -4.16 2.24 9.26
N SER A 47 -3.30 3.24 9.05
CA SER A 47 -2.94 4.14 10.14
C SER A 47 -4.17 4.94 10.57
N PHE A 48 -4.09 5.47 11.78
CA PHE A 48 -5.13 6.38 12.26
C PHE A 48 -5.27 7.60 11.32
N ALA A 49 -4.14 8.14 10.86
CA ALA A 49 -4.12 9.28 9.95
C ALA A 49 -4.80 8.95 8.62
N ASP A 50 -4.60 7.74 8.09
CA ASP A 50 -5.19 7.29 6.83
C ASP A 50 -6.71 7.11 6.96
N ILE A 51 -7.16 6.49 8.06
CA ILE A 51 -8.59 6.32 8.35
C ILE A 51 -9.30 7.67 8.43
N HIS A 52 -8.68 8.67 9.04
CA HIS A 52 -9.26 10.02 9.11
C HIS A 52 -9.22 10.77 7.79
N THR A 53 -8.11 10.67 7.05
CA THR A 53 -7.90 11.44 5.83
C THR A 53 -8.73 10.89 4.68
N TYR A 54 -8.84 9.56 4.56
CA TYR A 54 -9.42 8.92 3.39
C TYR A 54 -10.76 8.23 3.63
N MET A 55 -11.04 7.79 4.86
CA MET A 55 -12.29 7.07 5.18
C MET A 55 -13.32 7.92 5.94
N GLY A 56 -13.03 9.21 6.17
CA GLY A 56 -13.99 10.17 6.73
C GLY A 56 -14.41 9.89 8.18
N ALA A 57 -13.58 9.17 8.95
CA ALA A 57 -13.87 8.88 10.36
C ALA A 57 -13.87 10.16 11.22
N ASP A 58 -14.71 10.19 12.25
CA ASP A 58 -14.87 11.36 13.14
C ASP A 58 -13.57 11.69 13.91
N SER A 59 -13.02 12.88 13.62
CA SER A 59 -11.80 13.46 14.19
C SER A 59 -11.67 13.44 15.73
N ASN A 60 -12.76 13.18 16.46
CA ASN A 60 -12.77 13.10 17.93
C ASN A 60 -12.36 11.73 18.51
N SER A 61 -12.19 10.70 17.69
CA SER A 61 -11.82 9.35 18.15
C SER A 61 -10.30 9.15 18.20
N GLN A 62 -9.53 9.97 18.92
CA GLN A 62 -8.05 9.90 18.97
C GLN A 62 -7.44 8.54 19.40
N TYR A 63 -8.24 7.55 19.78
CA TYR A 63 -7.79 6.23 20.26
C TYR A 63 -8.74 5.09 19.83
N GLY A 64 -9.25 5.16 18.59
CA GLY A 64 -10.05 4.06 18.02
C GLY A 64 -9.20 2.81 17.73
N PRO A 65 -9.78 1.60 17.72
CA PRO A 65 -9.03 0.40 17.31
C PRO A 65 -8.52 0.58 15.88
N GLN A 66 -7.24 0.25 15.63
CA GLN A 66 -6.72 0.12 14.26
C GLN A 66 -7.68 -0.77 13.47
N MET A 67 -8.22 -0.25 12.36
CA MET A 67 -9.14 -1.01 11.53
C MET A 67 -8.33 -2.02 10.75
N GLY A 68 -8.27 -3.24 11.30
CA GLY A 68 -7.80 -4.41 10.59
C GLY A 68 -8.85 -4.86 9.58
N PHE A 69 -8.42 -5.15 8.36
CA PHE A 69 -9.23 -5.77 7.33
C PHE A 69 -8.47 -6.95 6.73
N SER A 70 -9.19 -7.83 6.04
CA SER A 70 -8.60 -8.94 5.31
C SER A 70 -9.00 -8.85 3.85
N PHE A 71 -8.08 -9.20 2.95
CA PHE A 71 -8.30 -9.15 1.51
C PHE A 71 -7.60 -10.34 0.84
N GLU A 72 -7.99 -10.64 -0.39
CA GLU A 72 -7.31 -11.63 -1.24
C GLU A 72 -6.07 -10.96 -1.84
N LEU A 73 -4.90 -11.59 -1.71
CA LEU A 73 -3.63 -11.02 -2.17
C LEU A 73 -3.62 -10.74 -3.68
N GLU A 74 -4.22 -11.64 -4.46
CA GLU A 74 -4.35 -11.48 -5.92
C GLU A 74 -5.27 -10.31 -6.32
N GLN A 75 -6.15 -9.87 -5.41
CA GLN A 75 -7.06 -8.74 -5.66
C GLN A 75 -6.49 -7.42 -5.16
N LEU A 76 -5.39 -7.41 -4.41
CA LEU A 76 -4.87 -6.17 -3.83
C LEU A 76 -4.54 -5.12 -4.88
N LEU A 77 -3.79 -5.47 -5.93
CA LEU A 77 -3.42 -4.52 -6.97
C LEU A 77 -4.66 -3.94 -7.69
N PRO A 78 -5.61 -4.76 -8.19
CA PRO A 78 -6.87 -4.23 -8.72
C PRO A 78 -7.65 -3.35 -7.74
N ASP A 79 -7.76 -3.75 -6.47
CA ASP A 79 -8.48 -3.01 -5.44
C ASP A 79 -7.85 -1.64 -5.14
N MET A 80 -6.53 -1.55 -5.31
CA MET A 80 -5.74 -0.33 -5.13
C MET A 80 -5.75 0.59 -6.34
N LEU A 81 -5.88 0.03 -7.54
CA LEU A 81 -5.94 0.79 -8.79
C LEU A 81 -7.34 1.30 -9.12
N THR A 82 -8.37 0.83 -8.40
CA THR A 82 -9.76 1.25 -8.63
C THR A 82 -9.94 2.72 -8.25
N PRO A 83 -10.10 3.64 -9.23
CA PRO A 83 -10.19 5.06 -8.95
C PRO A 83 -11.60 5.37 -8.42
N ALA A 84 -11.77 5.41 -7.10
CA ALA A 84 -12.88 6.10 -6.42
C ALA A 84 -12.91 5.86 -4.90
N GLU A 85 -12.35 4.76 -4.37
CA GLU A 85 -12.69 4.33 -3.01
C GLU A 85 -11.48 4.09 -2.07
N ASN A 86 -10.27 3.84 -2.58
CA ASN A 86 -9.09 3.60 -1.75
C ASN A 86 -7.91 4.49 -2.19
N TYR A 87 -7.65 5.55 -1.44
CA TYR A 87 -6.56 6.50 -1.73
C TYR A 87 -5.22 6.13 -1.07
N CYS A 88 -5.15 5.00 -0.36
CA CYS A 88 -3.97 4.58 0.40
C CYS A 88 -3.73 3.06 0.37
N THR A 89 -2.46 2.66 0.47
CA THR A 89 -2.07 1.27 0.79
C THR A 89 -2.36 1.01 2.26
N PRO A 90 -2.66 -0.24 2.69
CA PRO A 90 -2.62 -0.54 4.11
C PRO A 90 -1.23 -0.22 4.67
N GLU A 91 -1.18 0.54 5.78
CA GLU A 91 0.05 0.90 6.49
C GLU A 91 0.87 -0.35 6.81
N PHE A 92 0.23 -1.36 7.41
CA PHE A 92 0.84 -2.67 7.61
C PHE A 92 0.02 -3.73 6.91
N TRP A 93 0.68 -4.64 6.20
CA TRP A 93 0.00 -5.79 5.62
C TRP A 93 0.89 -7.02 5.48
N TRP A 94 0.29 -8.19 5.71
CA TRP A 94 0.99 -9.47 5.76
C TRP A 94 0.05 -10.63 5.43
N PRO A 95 0.55 -11.72 4.82
CA PRO A 95 -0.20 -12.93 4.54
C PRO A 95 -0.60 -13.67 5.83
N GLU A 96 -1.66 -14.47 5.79
CA GLU A 96 -2.11 -15.27 6.95
C GLU A 96 -1.01 -16.18 7.54
N ASP A 97 -0.07 -16.64 6.71
CA ASP A 97 1.07 -17.47 7.12
C ASP A 97 2.24 -16.67 7.73
N ARG A 98 2.17 -15.33 7.71
CA ARG A 98 3.19 -14.38 8.21
C ARG A 98 4.57 -14.57 7.58
N SER A 99 4.64 -15.05 6.35
CA SER A 99 5.90 -15.23 5.61
C SER A 99 6.65 -13.92 5.33
N TRP A 100 5.94 -12.79 5.29
CA TRP A 100 6.49 -11.44 5.12
C TRP A 100 5.60 -10.36 5.77
N LEU A 101 6.09 -9.12 5.81
CA LEU A 101 5.36 -7.94 6.23
C LEU A 101 5.80 -6.76 5.36
N VAL A 102 4.84 -6.00 4.86
CA VAL A 102 5.08 -4.70 4.22
C VAL A 102 4.59 -3.62 5.17
N TRP A 103 5.41 -2.58 5.31
CA TRP A 103 5.09 -1.37 6.06
C TRP A 103 5.25 -0.15 5.16
N THR A 104 4.13 0.47 4.81
CA THR A 104 4.01 1.77 4.17
C THR A 104 3.50 2.76 5.21
N ASP A 105 3.91 4.03 5.16
CA ASP A 105 3.37 5.05 6.06
C ASP A 105 3.69 6.42 5.47
N ARG A 106 2.77 7.38 5.65
CA ARG A 106 2.86 8.75 5.14
C ARG A 106 4.18 9.44 5.49
N ASP A 107 4.65 9.24 6.71
CA ASP A 107 5.82 9.90 7.26
C ASP A 107 7.12 9.11 6.98
N LEU A 108 7.02 7.93 6.33
CA LEU A 108 8.19 7.22 5.85
C LEU A 108 8.65 7.79 4.51
N ASN A 109 9.96 7.97 4.39
CA ASN A 109 10.60 8.27 3.10
C ASN A 109 10.68 7.02 2.18
N GLY A 110 9.77 6.05 2.34
CA GLY A 110 9.73 4.82 1.54
C GLY A 110 9.12 3.62 2.26
N THR A 111 8.93 2.54 1.51
CA THR A 111 8.33 1.29 1.99
C THR A 111 9.37 0.39 2.65
N LYS A 112 9.04 -0.18 3.81
CA LYS A 112 9.84 -1.20 4.48
C LYS A 112 9.25 -2.57 4.21
N VAL A 113 10.11 -3.52 3.84
CA VAL A 113 9.72 -4.91 3.60
C VAL A 113 10.52 -5.83 4.50
N PHE A 114 9.82 -6.71 5.21
CA PHE A 114 10.38 -7.75 6.05
C PHE A 114 10.00 -9.11 5.47
N GLY A 115 10.93 -10.06 5.46
CA GLY A 115 10.67 -11.39 4.94
C GLY A 115 11.89 -12.28 5.04
N SER A 116 11.80 -13.46 4.44
CA SER A 116 12.94 -14.39 4.36
C SER A 116 14.13 -13.78 3.60
N ALA A 117 15.34 -14.26 3.89
CA ALA A 117 16.55 -13.82 3.18
C ALA A 117 16.45 -14.00 1.66
N ALA A 118 15.75 -15.05 1.20
CA ALA A 118 15.52 -15.29 -0.22
C ALA A 118 14.62 -14.21 -0.86
N MET A 119 13.56 -13.81 -0.16
CA MET A 119 12.66 -12.73 -0.61
C MET A 119 13.39 -11.39 -0.67
N ILE A 120 14.12 -11.02 0.39
CA ILE A 120 14.88 -9.77 0.43
C ILE A 120 15.95 -9.74 -0.67
N ALA A 121 16.60 -10.88 -0.96
CA ALA A 121 17.55 -10.97 -2.06
C ALA A 121 16.88 -10.73 -3.43
N LYS A 122 15.65 -11.22 -3.65
CA LYS A 122 14.90 -10.94 -4.89
C LYS A 122 14.48 -9.48 -4.98
N ILE A 123 14.01 -8.89 -3.88
CA ILE A 123 13.66 -7.46 -3.84
C ILE A 123 14.86 -6.59 -4.22
N ARG A 124 16.03 -6.86 -3.63
CA ARG A 124 17.29 -6.15 -3.95
C ARG A 124 17.76 -6.34 -5.39
N ALA A 125 17.40 -7.46 -6.01
CA ALA A 125 17.78 -7.79 -7.38
C ALA A 125 16.77 -7.28 -8.42
N SER A 126 15.64 -6.71 -7.99
CA SER A 126 14.65 -6.13 -8.88
C SER A 126 15.24 -4.92 -9.61
N GLU A 127 15.01 -4.84 -10.92
CA GLU A 127 15.38 -3.66 -11.73
C GLU A 127 14.34 -2.53 -11.63
N VAL A 128 13.16 -2.83 -11.05
CA VAL A 128 12.07 -1.86 -10.85
C VAL A 128 12.20 -1.18 -9.48
N LEU A 129 12.44 -1.98 -8.43
CA LEU A 129 12.45 -1.48 -7.05
C LEU A 129 13.79 -0.86 -6.69
N GLU A 130 13.80 0.43 -6.37
CA GLU A 130 14.95 1.06 -5.72
C GLU A 130 15.03 0.60 -4.26
N THR A 131 16.19 0.09 -3.83
CA THR A 131 16.35 -0.49 -2.49
C THR A 131 17.55 0.10 -1.77
N ILE A 132 17.38 0.32 -0.46
CA ILE A 132 18.47 0.64 0.46
C ILE A 132 18.45 -0.34 1.63
N ASP A 133 19.63 -0.73 2.09
CA ASP A 133 19.77 -1.51 3.32
C ASP A 133 19.69 -0.57 4.53
N TRP A 134 18.52 -0.52 5.16
CA TRP A 134 18.34 0.25 6.38
C TRP A 134 19.02 -0.43 7.58
N HIS A 135 19.81 0.33 8.32
CA HIS A 135 20.39 -0.06 9.59
C HIS A 135 20.10 1.04 10.64
N PRO A 136 19.83 0.67 11.90
CA PRO A 136 19.68 1.65 12.99
C PRO A 136 21.00 2.35 13.36
#